data_AF-A0A7I8EY23-F1
#
_entry.id   AF-A0A7I8EY23-F1
#
_cell.length_a   1.000
_cell.length_b   1.000
_cell.length_c   1.000
_cell.angle_alpha   90.00
_cell.angle_beta   90.00
_cell.angle_gamma   90.00
#
_symmetry.space_group_name_H-M   'P 1'
#
loop_
_entity.id
_entity.type
_entity.pdbx_description
1 polymer ?
#
loop_
_entity_poly.entity_id
_entity_poly.type
_entity_poly.pdbx_seq_one_letter_code
_entity_poly.pdbx_strand_id
1 'polypeptide(L)'
;MQARADNKPLSDARAIHGVLASLKLGERVPLNILINDYANGGIPEWTVCEREEDGHYAILTLTDESNIHYPNKAALDIFTCPDKTLGGRLYQWFPGCIHARNMFGDIRQHARAMCDRWPQIIGKKRS
;
A
#
# COMPACT_ATOMS: atom_id res chain seq x y z
N MET A 1 -17.26 -5.51 -9.04
CA MET A 1 -15.87 -5.87 -8.68
C MET A 1 -15.05 -5.97 -9.96
N GLN A 2 -14.32 -4.91 -10.31
CA GLN A 2 -13.33 -4.98 -11.40
C GLN A 2 -12.30 -6.05 -11.00
N ALA A 3 -12.15 -7.10 -11.81
CA ALA A 3 -11.36 -8.25 -11.41
C ALA A 3 -9.88 -7.86 -11.24
N ARG A 4 -9.30 -8.21 -10.09
CA ARG A 4 -7.87 -8.08 -9.76
C ARG A 4 -6.90 -8.66 -10.81
N ALA A 5 -7.39 -9.37 -11.83
CA ALA A 5 -6.59 -10.06 -12.85
C ALA A 5 -5.82 -9.10 -13.78
N ASP A 6 -6.30 -7.87 -13.98
CA ASP A 6 -5.74 -6.96 -15.00
C ASP A 6 -4.61 -6.07 -14.46
N ASN A 7 -4.41 -6.01 -13.14
CA ASN A 7 -3.51 -5.06 -12.49
C ASN A 7 -2.26 -5.76 -11.94
N LYS A 8 -1.31 -6.10 -12.83
CA LYS A 8 -0.01 -6.68 -12.43
C LYS A 8 0.65 -5.80 -11.35
N PRO A 9 1.17 -6.38 -10.25
CA PRO A 9 1.82 -5.61 -9.20
C PRO A 9 3.00 -4.80 -9.71
N LEU A 10 3.20 -3.61 -9.15
CA LEU A 10 4.39 -2.80 -9.39
C LEU A 10 5.49 -3.22 -8.42
N SER A 11 6.65 -3.64 -8.95
CA SER A 11 7.80 -4.07 -8.14
C SER A 11 8.99 -3.09 -8.19
N ASP A 12 8.93 -2.09 -9.06
CA ASP A 12 9.96 -1.07 -9.21
C ASP A 12 9.70 0.16 -8.33
N ALA A 13 10.74 0.66 -7.66
CA ALA A 13 10.63 1.79 -6.72
C ALA A 13 10.13 3.06 -7.40
N ARG A 14 10.64 3.38 -8.60
CA ARG A 14 10.31 4.60 -9.33
C ARG A 14 8.87 4.56 -9.82
N ALA A 15 8.42 3.42 -10.31
CA ALA A 15 7.02 3.22 -10.71
C ALA A 15 6.07 3.35 -9.52
N ILE A 16 6.38 2.72 -8.40
CA ILE A 16 5.57 2.82 -7.17
C ILE A 16 5.55 4.27 -6.67
N HIS A 17 6.71 4.93 -6.61
CA HIS A 17 6.82 6.33 -6.22
C HIS A 17 6.02 7.24 -7.14
N GLY A 18 6.12 7.09 -8.47
CA GLY A 18 5.36 7.91 -9.41
C GLY A 18 3.85 7.85 -9.20
N VAL A 19 3.32 6.69 -8.77
CA VAL A 19 1.91 6.57 -8.42
C VAL A 19 1.63 7.17 -7.04
N LEU A 20 2.33 6.73 -5.98
CA LEU A 20 2.06 7.16 -4.61
C LEU A 20 2.29 8.66 -4.41
N ALA A 21 3.33 9.22 -5.01
CA ALA A 21 3.61 10.65 -4.95
C ALA A 21 2.55 11.49 -5.69
N SER A 22 1.71 10.90 -6.55
CA SER A 22 0.62 11.62 -7.22
C SER A 22 -0.69 11.63 -6.43
N LEU A 23 -0.83 10.75 -5.43
CA LEU A 23 -2.08 10.58 -4.69
C LEU A 23 -2.38 11.75 -3.75
N LYS A 24 -3.63 12.20 -3.75
CA LYS A 24 -4.15 13.28 -2.90
C LYS A 24 -4.92 12.73 -1.70
N LEU A 25 -5.21 13.59 -0.73
CA LEU A 25 -6.06 13.25 0.41
C LEU A 25 -7.43 12.72 -0.06
N GLY A 26 -7.87 11.62 0.53
CA GLY A 26 -9.11 10.92 0.18
C GLY A 26 -9.02 10.00 -1.05
N GLU A 27 -7.91 10.01 -1.79
CA GLU A 27 -7.73 9.10 -2.92
C GLU A 27 -7.35 7.68 -2.48
N ARG A 28 -7.77 6.71 -3.29
CA ARG A 28 -7.50 5.29 -3.06
C ARG A 28 -6.18 4.89 -3.68
N VAL A 29 -5.43 4.06 -2.96
CA VAL A 29 -4.23 3.42 -3.49
C VAL A 29 -4.64 2.37 -4.52
N PRO A 30 -4.07 2.41 -5.73
CA PRO A 30 -4.33 1.39 -6.75
C PRO A 30 -3.94 -0.02 -6.29
N LEU A 31 -4.75 -1.01 -6.65
CA LEU A 31 -4.57 -2.42 -6.23
C LEU A 31 -3.31 -3.11 -6.76
N ASN A 32 -2.60 -2.51 -7.73
CA ASN A 32 -1.28 -2.97 -8.17
C ASN A 32 -0.14 -2.53 -7.25
N ILE A 33 -0.40 -1.65 -6.28
CA ILE A 33 0.56 -1.33 -5.21
C ILE A 33 0.23 -2.21 -4.03
N LEU A 34 1.06 -3.22 -3.82
CA LEU A 34 0.84 -4.21 -2.78
C LEU A 34 1.41 -3.72 -1.47
N ILE A 35 0.53 -3.13 -0.68
CA ILE A 35 0.84 -2.63 0.65
C ILE A 35 0.18 -3.56 1.66
N ASN A 36 1.03 -4.25 2.43
CA ASN A 36 0.69 -5.07 3.57
C ASN A 36 -0.46 -6.07 3.33
N ASP A 37 -0.07 -7.30 3.04
CA ASP A 37 -1.00 -8.43 2.97
C ASP A 37 -1.39 -8.83 4.40
N TYR A 38 -2.66 -8.62 4.78
CA TYR A 38 -3.14 -9.15 6.05
C TYR A 38 -2.87 -10.66 6.11
N ALA A 39 -2.78 -11.24 7.31
CA ALA A 39 -2.49 -12.68 7.47
C ALA A 39 -3.46 -13.60 6.71
N ASN A 40 -4.64 -13.09 6.34
CA ASN A 40 -5.65 -13.78 5.55
C ASN A 40 -5.45 -13.70 4.02
N GLY A 41 -4.38 -13.07 3.53
CA GLY A 41 -4.15 -12.89 2.09
C GLY A 41 -4.96 -11.74 1.46
N GLY A 42 -5.60 -10.91 2.29
CA GLY A 42 -6.41 -9.78 1.86
C GLY A 42 -5.57 -8.53 1.65
N ILE A 43 -5.60 -7.98 0.43
CA ILE A 43 -5.11 -6.62 0.16
C ILE A 43 -6.28 -5.65 0.32
N PRO A 44 -6.24 -4.74 1.30
CA PRO A 44 -7.31 -3.77 1.50
C PRO A 44 -7.27 -2.64 0.47
N GLU A 45 -8.39 -1.93 0.35
CA GLU A 45 -8.45 -0.67 -0.39
C GLU A 45 -7.96 0.46 0.53
N TRP A 46 -6.66 0.73 0.50
CA TRP A 46 -6.06 1.82 1.27
C TRP A 46 -6.51 3.19 0.74
N THR A 47 -6.84 4.11 1.65
CA THR A 47 -7.19 5.51 1.34
C THR A 47 -6.20 6.45 2.02
N VAL A 48 -5.73 7.48 1.29
CA VAL A 48 -4.83 8.50 1.84
C VAL A 48 -5.59 9.39 2.82
N CYS A 49 -5.16 9.44 4.08
CA CYS A 49 -5.76 10.32 5.09
C CYS A 49 -4.84 11.46 5.51
N GLU A 50 -3.52 11.29 5.42
CA GLU A 50 -2.54 12.35 5.65
C GLU A 50 -1.41 12.23 4.63
N ARG A 51 -0.77 13.37 4.33
CA ARG A 51 0.31 13.45 3.37
C ARG A 51 1.31 14.52 3.80
N GLU A 52 2.59 14.17 3.73
CA GLU A 52 3.72 15.09 3.79
C GLU A 52 4.57 14.90 2.54
N GLU A 53 5.02 16.00 1.93
CA GLU A 53 5.88 15.94 0.77
C GLU A 53 7.00 16.98 0.87
N ASP A 54 8.15 16.59 0.32
CA ASP A 54 9.26 17.46 -0.03
C ASP A 54 9.77 16.96 -1.38
N GLY A 55 10.30 17.80 -2.26
CA GLY A 55 10.37 17.58 -3.72
C GLY A 55 10.97 16.24 -4.23
N HIS A 56 11.57 15.43 -3.37
CA HIS A 56 12.14 14.11 -3.67
C HIS A 56 11.45 12.92 -2.99
N TYR A 57 10.57 13.14 -2.00
CA TYR A 57 9.89 12.07 -1.27
C TYR A 57 8.45 12.44 -0.90
N ALA A 58 7.62 11.42 -0.69
CA ALA A 58 6.31 11.56 -0.08
C ALA A 58 6.17 10.60 1.10
N ILE A 59 5.51 11.07 2.15
CA ILE A 59 5.05 10.25 3.28
C ILE A 59 3.53 10.27 3.27
N LEU A 60 2.93 9.09 3.20
CA LEU A 60 1.47 8.93 3.20
C LEU A 60 1.04 8.17 4.44
N THR A 61 0.06 8.70 5.16
CA THR A 61 -0.71 7.91 6.12
C THR A 61 -1.91 7.33 5.39
N LEU A 62 -2.03 6.00 5.40
CA LEU A 62 -3.08 5.26 4.72
C LEU A 62 -4.03 4.63 5.73
N THR A 63 -5.32 4.62 5.44
CA THR A 63 -6.35 3.95 6.25
C THR A 63 -7.13 2.92 5.46
N ASP A 64 -7.49 1.83 6.10
CA ASP A 64 -8.40 0.82 5.58
C ASP A 64 -9.79 1.07 6.17
N GLU A 65 -10.67 1.68 5.37
CA GLU A 65 -12.05 1.98 5.76
C GLU A 65 -12.97 0.76 5.68
N SER A 66 -12.52 -0.32 5.04
CA SER A 66 -13.30 -1.55 4.85
C SER A 66 -13.18 -2.52 6.02
N ASN A 67 -12.22 -2.30 6.91
CA ASN A 67 -11.96 -3.19 8.03
C ASN A 67 -12.97 -2.99 9.17
N ILE A 68 -14.07 -3.72 9.10
CA ILE A 68 -15.11 -3.78 10.14
C ILE A 68 -14.66 -4.48 11.43
N HIS A 69 -13.50 -5.14 11.45
CA HIS A 69 -13.03 -5.87 12.63
C HIS A 69 -12.37 -4.99 13.69
N TYR A 70 -12.02 -3.75 13.33
CA TYR A 70 -11.51 -2.78 14.28
C TYR A 70 -12.51 -1.63 14.44
N PRO A 71 -12.89 -1.25 15.68
CA PRO A 71 -13.74 -0.08 15.89
C PRO A 71 -13.07 1.23 15.42
N ASN A 72 -11.74 1.20 15.26
CA ASN A 72 -10.92 2.28 14.73
C ASN A 72 -10.29 1.84 13.40
N LYS A 73 -10.16 2.75 12.42
CA LYS A 73 -9.56 2.43 11.12
C LYS A 73 -8.13 1.90 11.31
N ALA A 74 -7.79 0.79 10.63
CA ALA A 74 -6.40 0.34 10.57
C ALA A 74 -5.62 1.31 9.68
N ALA A 75 -4.40 1.67 10.10
CA ALA A 75 -3.53 2.59 9.37
C ALA A 75 -2.08 2.13 9.33
N LEU A 76 -1.35 2.70 8.37
CA LEU A 76 0.10 2.58 8.25
C LEU A 76 0.68 3.81 7.56
N ASP A 77 1.96 4.04 7.80
CA ASP A 77 2.74 5.07 7.12
C ASP A 77 3.50 4.45 5.93
N ILE A 78 3.53 5.13 4.79
CA ILE A 78 4.38 4.81 3.64
C ILE A 78 5.37 5.94 3.41
N PHE A 79 6.66 5.63 3.40
CA PHE A 79 7.70 6.50 2.87
C PHE A 79 8.02 6.09 1.42
N THR A 80 8.02 7.02 0.48
CA THR A 80 8.31 6.74 -0.92
C THR A 80 9.21 7.78 -1.57
N CYS A 81 10.25 7.32 -2.25
CA CYS A 81 11.13 8.10 -3.12
C CYS A 81 11.55 7.23 -4.32
N PRO A 82 12.15 7.81 -5.38
CA PRO A 82 12.41 7.10 -6.64
C PRO A 82 13.27 5.82 -6.54
N ASP A 83 14.07 5.67 -5.49
CA ASP A 83 14.97 4.53 -5.25
C ASP A 83 14.49 3.60 -4.12
N LYS A 84 13.56 4.06 -3.28
CA LYS A 84 13.14 3.33 -2.08
C LYS A 84 11.68 3.57 -1.75
N THR A 85 10.96 2.49 -1.45
CA THR A 85 9.59 2.59 -0.93
C THR A 85 9.42 1.66 0.25
N LEU A 86 8.98 2.19 1.38
CA LEU A 86 8.91 1.49 2.64
C LEU A 86 7.55 1.70 3.31
N GLY A 87 7.04 0.69 4.02
CA GLY A 87 5.77 0.74 4.73
C GLY A 87 5.88 0.30 6.18
N GLY A 88 5.17 1.00 7.06
CA GLY A 88 5.22 0.80 8.51
C GLY A 88 4.42 -0.41 8.97
N ARG A 89 4.42 -0.65 10.28
CA ARG A 89 3.51 -1.61 10.90
C ARG A 89 2.09 -1.04 10.94
N LEU A 90 1.10 -1.93 10.88
CA LEU A 90 -0.28 -1.54 11.15
C LEU A 90 -0.42 -0.98 12.57
N TYR A 91 -1.20 0.08 12.68
CA TYR A 91 -1.64 0.63 13.95
C TYR A 91 -3.11 1.08 13.83
N GLN A 92 -3.73 1.40 14.96
CA GLN A 92 -5.08 1.99 14.96
C GLN A 92 -4.97 3.50 14.78
N TRP A 93 -5.68 4.04 13.79
CA TRP A 93 -5.67 5.47 13.53
C TRP A 93 -6.49 6.25 14.56
N PHE A 94 -5.94 7.37 15.03
CA PHE A 94 -6.62 8.34 15.88
C PHE A 94 -6.31 9.76 15.38
N PRO A 95 -7.29 10.67 15.36
CA PRO A 95 -7.03 12.07 15.07
C PRO A 95 -5.99 12.66 16.03
N GLY A 96 -4.93 13.28 15.49
CA GLY A 96 -3.91 13.98 16.28
C GLY A 96 -2.84 13.09 16.93
N CYS A 97 -2.76 11.80 16.58
CA CYS A 97 -1.71 10.92 17.08
C CYS A 97 -0.33 11.25 16.47
N ILE A 98 0.72 11.17 17.29
CA ILE A 98 2.11 11.23 16.81
C ILE A 98 2.51 9.82 16.36
N HIS A 99 2.74 9.66 15.06
CA HIS A 99 3.04 8.36 14.45
C HIS A 99 4.54 8.03 14.56
N ALA A 100 4.86 6.88 15.15
CA ALA A 100 6.23 6.39 15.24
C ALA A 100 6.64 5.75 13.91
N ARG A 101 7.26 6.55 13.02
CA ARG A 101 7.76 6.16 11.69
C ARG A 101 8.94 5.16 11.71
N ASN A 102 9.21 4.49 12.82
CA ASN A 102 10.55 3.96 13.07
C ASN A 102 10.75 2.50 12.65
N MET A 103 9.79 1.88 11.95
CA MET A 103 9.88 0.48 11.53
C MET A 103 9.24 0.25 10.16
N PHE A 104 9.86 0.78 9.11
CA PHE A 104 9.39 0.55 7.74
C PHE A 104 10.05 -0.69 7.10
N GLY A 105 9.24 -1.60 6.54
CA GLY A 105 9.67 -2.70 5.68
C GLY A 105 9.59 -2.34 4.19
N ASP A 106 10.42 -2.95 3.34
CA ASP A 106 10.47 -2.64 1.90
C ASP A 106 9.29 -3.27 1.15
N ILE A 107 8.36 -2.43 0.68
CA ILE A 107 7.14 -2.92 0.00
C ILE A 107 7.46 -3.53 -1.37
N ARG A 108 8.61 -3.20 -1.96
CA ARG A 108 9.04 -3.77 -3.25
C ARG A 108 9.36 -5.24 -3.13
N GLN A 109 9.92 -5.68 -2.00
CA GLN A 109 10.22 -7.10 -1.79
C GLN A 109 8.93 -7.92 -1.83
N HIS A 110 7.87 -7.40 -1.22
CA HIS A 110 6.56 -8.02 -1.23
C HIS A 110 5.93 -8.03 -2.63
N ALA A 111 5.95 -6.88 -3.31
CA ALA A 111 5.42 -6.76 -4.66
C ALA A 111 6.19 -7.62 -5.68
N ARG A 112 7.50 -7.78 -5.52
CA ARG A 112 8.33 -8.66 -6.35
C ARG A 112 7.96 -10.13 -6.15
N ALA A 113 7.87 -10.60 -4.91
CA ALA A 113 7.45 -11.97 -4.62
C ALA A 113 6.07 -12.27 -5.23
N MET A 114 5.17 -11.29 -5.26
CA MET A 114 3.87 -11.40 -5.90
C MET A 114 3.93 -11.33 -7.42
N CYS A 115 4.80 -10.49 -8.01
CA CYS A 115 5.05 -10.48 -9.45
C CYS A 115 5.54 -11.85 -9.94
N ASP A 116 6.45 -12.48 -9.20
CA ASP A 116 7.02 -13.79 -9.54
C ASP A 116 5.93 -14.88 -9.51
N ARG A 117 4.96 -14.74 -8.60
CA ARG A 117 3.80 -15.64 -8.47
C ARG A 117 2.62 -15.24 -9.38
N TRP A 118 2.61 -14.04 -9.94
CA TRP A 118 1.46 -13.48 -10.68
C TRP A 118 0.99 -14.37 -11.83
N PRO A 119 1.87 -14.94 -12.68
CA PRO A 119 1.46 -15.87 -13.74
C PRO A 119 0.69 -17.08 -13.21
N GLN A 120 1.01 -17.56 -12.01
CA GLN A 120 0.34 -18.70 -11.36
C GLN A 120 -1.02 -18.30 -10.78
N ILE A 121 -1.15 -17.04 -10.34
CA ILE A 121 -2.39 -16.47 -9.80
C ILE A 121 -3.41 -16.24 -10.92
N ILE A 122 -2.98 -15.66 -12.05
CA ILE A 122 -3.86 -15.42 -13.21
C ILE A 122 -4.10 -16.68 -14.04
N GLY A 123 -3.10 -17.56 -14.15
CA GLY A 123 -3.17 -18.81 -14.92
C GLY A 123 -4.05 -19.89 -14.29
N LYS A 124 -4.40 -19.76 -13.01
CA LYS A 124 -5.38 -20.64 -12.34
C LYS A 124 -6.84 -20.29 -12.63
N LYS A 125 -7.13 -19.22 -13.40
CA LYS A 125 -8.47 -18.98 -13.97
C LYS A 125 -8.53 -19.52 -15.40
N ARG A 126 -8.67 -20.85 -15.54
CA ARG A 126 -9.24 -21.57 -16.70
C ARG A 126 -8.93 -23.08 -16.58
N SER A 127 -9.67 -23.76 -15.71
CA SER A 127 -9.89 -25.21 -15.76
C SER A 127 -11.11 -25.52 -14.92
#